data_AF-A0A7Y5KUK8-F1
#
_entry.id   AF-A0A7Y5KUK8-F1
#
_cell.length_a   1.000
_cell.length_b   1.000
_cell.length_c   1.000
_cell.angle_alpha   90.00
_cell.angle_beta   90.00
_cell.angle_gamma   90.00
#
_symmetry.space_group_name_H-M   'P 1'
#
loop_
_entity.id
_entity.type
_entity.pdbx_description
1 polymer ?
#
loop_
_entity_poly.entity_id
_entity_poly.type
_entity_poly.pdbx_seq_one_letter_code
_entity_poly.pdbx_strand_id
1 'polypeptide(L)'
;MKPFVRRGIALVAWMLACGAACGARTGLPGAEGEGGGTAGSGGRGGSGAGGSGGEGGEGGEGGVAPPCTEGETEVCGTDVGECSPGVRTCHNGVFGFCVGAVEPLDEQCNALDDDCDGAIDEDFGIGQACDGPDSDACLDDVMTCAGCTFGDDLVEVCNGVDDNCNGEVDSDCEVGDCEPTLLVTGSTPSNPNCKDFPVEAGSTGSIEYPCDGGPVTATLGTVQFTGDVQNGFLSLEGIVDLVGPDGCNWRTIHHINGFIPNGALSYSYSEVLLDQPPPIFCWSPCTETGDVDIQWLLER
;
A
#
# COMPACT_ATOMS: atom_id res chain seq x y z
N MET A 1 27.63 43.62 -17.99
CA MET A 1 27.12 44.88 -18.59
C MET A 1 25.86 44.54 -19.37
N LYS A 2 24.70 44.99 -18.89
CA LYS A 2 23.42 44.91 -19.61
C LYS A 2 23.38 45.98 -20.71
N PRO A 3 22.57 45.80 -21.76
CA PRO A 3 21.77 46.92 -22.23
C PRO A 3 20.27 46.59 -22.17
N PHE A 4 19.60 47.50 -21.48
CA PHE A 4 18.17 47.75 -21.44
C PHE A 4 17.69 48.31 -22.79
N VAL A 5 16.61 47.78 -23.37
CA VAL A 5 15.71 48.57 -24.23
C VAL A 5 14.26 48.24 -23.87
N ARG A 6 13.54 49.27 -23.42
CA ARG A 6 12.08 49.32 -23.21
C ARG A 6 11.39 49.72 -24.52
N ARG A 7 10.18 49.19 -24.79
CA ARG A 7 8.88 49.93 -24.84
C ARG A 7 7.80 49.24 -25.69
N GLY A 8 6.55 49.29 -25.21
CA GLY A 8 5.29 49.21 -25.98
C GLY A 8 4.39 48.04 -25.56
N ILE A 9 3.64 48.11 -24.45
CA ILE A 9 2.24 48.59 -24.34
C ILE A 9 1.37 48.30 -25.59
N ALA A 10 0.53 47.26 -25.49
CA ALA A 10 -0.79 47.23 -26.12
C ALA A 10 -1.75 46.41 -25.22
N LEU A 11 -2.62 47.13 -24.51
CA LEU A 11 -3.83 46.62 -23.90
C LEU A 11 -4.79 46.16 -25.00
N VAL A 12 -5.27 44.92 -24.93
CA VAL A 12 -6.55 44.53 -25.54
C VAL A 12 -7.34 43.76 -24.50
N ALA A 13 -8.35 44.43 -23.96
CA ALA A 13 -9.37 43.87 -23.11
C ALA A 13 -10.29 42.97 -23.95
N TRP A 14 -10.50 41.74 -23.51
CA TRP A 14 -11.69 40.95 -23.86
C TRP A 14 -12.45 40.65 -22.57
N MET A 15 -13.41 41.52 -22.28
CA MET A 15 -14.59 41.18 -21.49
C MET A 15 -15.56 40.45 -22.41
N LEU A 16 -15.90 39.21 -22.09
CA LEU A 16 -17.19 38.63 -22.44
C LEU A 16 -17.63 37.71 -21.31
N ALA A 17 -18.49 38.27 -20.48
CA ALA A 17 -19.33 37.54 -19.56
C ALA A 17 -20.41 36.78 -20.34
N CYS A 18 -20.63 35.52 -19.97
CA CYS A 18 -21.94 34.90 -20.12
C CYS A 18 -22.23 34.15 -18.81
N GLY A 19 -23.25 34.63 -18.09
CA GLY A 19 -23.80 33.98 -16.92
C GLY A 19 -25.16 33.35 -17.25
N ALA A 20 -25.40 32.17 -16.69
CA ALA A 20 -26.70 31.62 -16.27
C ALA A 20 -26.38 30.26 -15.61
N ALA A 21 -26.28 30.15 -14.28
CA ALA A 21 -27.38 30.10 -13.30
C ALA A 21 -28.34 28.92 -13.53
N CYS A 22 -28.09 27.82 -12.81
CA CYS A 22 -29.09 26.85 -12.32
C CYS A 22 -28.37 26.01 -11.25
N GLY A 23 -28.79 25.81 -10.01
CA GLY A 23 -29.93 26.26 -9.23
C GLY A 23 -29.80 25.53 -7.89
N ALA A 24 -29.71 26.26 -6.79
CA ALA A 24 -29.63 25.71 -5.44
C ALA A 24 -30.92 24.98 -5.05
N ARG A 25 -30.81 23.90 -4.26
CA ARG A 25 -31.89 23.44 -3.37
C ARG A 25 -31.34 23.05 -2.01
N THR A 26 -31.48 23.98 -1.07
CA THR A 26 -31.50 23.75 0.38
C THR A 26 -32.93 23.48 0.83
N GLY A 27 -33.15 22.57 1.79
CA GLY A 27 -34.41 22.50 2.53
C GLY A 27 -34.74 21.17 3.22
N LEU A 28 -34.31 21.04 4.49
CA LEU A 28 -34.81 20.21 5.61
C LEU A 28 -36.34 20.42 5.85
N PRO A 29 -37.09 19.78 6.82
CA PRO A 29 -36.67 19.04 8.05
C PRO A 29 -37.52 17.80 8.50
N GLY A 30 -36.98 17.08 9.50
CA GLY A 30 -37.58 16.64 10.79
C GLY A 30 -38.93 15.88 10.91
N ALA A 31 -38.90 14.74 11.60
CA ALA A 31 -39.84 14.24 12.63
C ALA A 31 -39.30 12.87 13.14
N GLU A 32 -38.72 12.72 14.34
CA GLU A 32 -39.35 12.57 15.67
C GLU A 32 -40.45 11.48 15.75
N GLY A 33 -40.27 10.51 16.65
CA GLY A 33 -41.30 9.53 17.00
C GLY A 33 -40.80 8.36 17.85
N GLU A 34 -40.93 8.51 19.17
CA GLU A 34 -40.60 7.57 20.25
C GLU A 34 -41.49 6.31 20.34
N GLY A 35 -41.04 5.33 21.14
CA GLY A 35 -41.86 4.28 21.78
C GLY A 35 -41.17 2.90 21.73
N GLY A 36 -40.92 2.15 22.80
CA GLY A 36 -41.51 2.13 24.14
C GLY A 36 -42.04 0.73 24.44
N GLY A 37 -41.39 -0.01 25.35
CA GLY A 37 -41.92 -1.21 26.04
C GLY A 37 -41.99 -2.51 25.23
N THR A 38 -42.04 -3.73 25.78
CA THR A 38 -41.94 -4.30 27.14
C THR A 38 -41.90 -5.83 26.97
N ALA A 39 -41.31 -6.52 27.95
CA ALA A 39 -41.67 -7.85 28.50
C ALA A 39 -41.91 -9.06 27.56
N GLY A 40 -41.25 -10.18 27.88
CA GLY A 40 -41.56 -11.47 27.25
C GLY A 40 -40.77 -12.66 27.81
N SER A 41 -41.22 -13.16 28.96
CA SER A 41 -40.86 -14.39 29.67
C SER A 41 -40.75 -15.70 28.86
N GLY A 42 -39.88 -16.60 29.33
CA GLY A 42 -39.99 -18.06 29.21
C GLY A 42 -38.60 -18.72 29.38
N GLY A 43 -38.33 -19.72 30.22
CA GLY A 43 -39.17 -20.57 31.04
C GLY A 43 -38.59 -22.00 31.08
N ARG A 44 -38.01 -22.38 32.22
CA ARG A 44 -37.97 -23.72 32.87
C ARG A 44 -37.26 -24.94 32.24
N GLY A 45 -36.49 -25.61 33.11
CA GLY A 45 -36.31 -27.07 33.19
C GLY A 45 -34.88 -27.44 33.61
N GLY A 46 -34.58 -28.22 34.63
CA GLY A 46 -35.38 -28.95 35.61
C GLY A 46 -34.47 -29.73 36.58
N SER A 47 -34.96 -29.86 37.81
CA SER A 47 -34.80 -30.92 38.83
C SER A 47 -33.65 -31.94 38.78
N GLY A 48 -32.96 -32.07 39.91
CA GLY A 48 -32.24 -33.29 40.29
C GLY A 48 -31.95 -33.29 41.80
N ALA A 49 -32.90 -33.81 42.59
CA ALA A 49 -32.73 -34.09 44.01
C ALA A 49 -32.10 -35.48 44.21
N GLY A 50 -31.26 -35.63 45.25
CA GLY A 50 -30.77 -36.92 45.71
C GLY A 50 -29.99 -36.76 47.02
N GLY A 51 -30.66 -37.01 48.15
CA GLY A 51 -30.04 -37.03 49.48
C GLY A 51 -29.65 -38.44 49.95
N SER A 52 -29.37 -38.52 51.26
CA SER A 52 -28.92 -39.67 52.08
C SER A 52 -27.44 -40.03 51.91
N GLY A 53 -26.63 -40.26 52.95
CA GLY A 53 -26.85 -40.40 54.40
C GLY A 53 -25.64 -41.18 54.93
N GLY A 54 -25.02 -40.73 56.02
CA GLY A 54 -23.87 -41.42 56.61
C GLY A 54 -23.43 -40.75 57.92
N GLU A 55 -23.78 -41.37 59.03
CA GLU A 55 -23.48 -40.98 60.40
C GLU A 55 -22.03 -41.35 60.81
N GLY A 56 -21.49 -40.60 61.76
CA GLY A 56 -20.56 -41.12 62.78
C GLY A 56 -19.11 -40.64 62.69
N GLY A 57 -18.65 -39.92 63.73
CA GLY A 57 -17.22 -39.64 63.94
C GLY A 57 -16.91 -38.47 64.86
N GLU A 58 -17.15 -38.68 66.15
CA GLU A 58 -16.55 -38.07 67.35
C GLU A 58 -15.55 -36.90 67.19
N GLY A 59 -15.95 -35.73 67.74
CA GLY A 59 -15.16 -34.97 68.71
C GLY A 59 -13.73 -34.56 68.36
N GLY A 60 -13.59 -33.34 67.83
CA GLY A 60 -12.38 -32.54 67.97
C GLY A 60 -12.75 -31.08 67.87
N GLU A 61 -12.45 -30.29 68.90
CA GLU A 61 -12.56 -28.83 68.86
C GLU A 61 -11.60 -28.31 67.78
N GLY A 62 -12.12 -28.20 66.56
CA GLY A 62 -11.41 -27.69 65.39
C GLY A 62 -11.25 -26.19 65.52
N GLY A 63 -10.32 -25.75 66.37
CA GLY A 63 -9.67 -24.48 66.16
C GLY A 63 -9.11 -24.53 64.73
N VAL A 64 -9.53 -23.60 63.87
CA VAL A 64 -8.85 -23.36 62.60
C VAL A 64 -7.39 -23.22 62.99
N ALA A 65 -6.55 -24.19 62.61
CA ALA A 65 -5.12 -24.08 62.88
C ALA A 65 -4.70 -22.71 62.35
N PRO A 66 -4.00 -21.89 63.16
CA PRO A 66 -3.53 -20.61 62.66
C PRO A 66 -2.78 -20.88 61.35
N PRO A 67 -2.96 -20.04 60.30
CA PRO A 67 -2.41 -20.30 58.96
C PRO A 67 -0.88 -20.47 58.93
N CYS A 68 -0.19 -20.21 60.04
CA CYS A 68 1.23 -20.44 60.23
C CYS A 68 1.59 -20.64 61.71
N THR A 69 2.79 -21.18 61.97
CA THR A 69 3.35 -21.36 63.31
C THR A 69 4.24 -20.17 63.72
N GLU A 70 4.28 -19.83 65.01
CA GLU A 70 5.03 -18.65 65.50
C GLU A 70 6.52 -18.72 65.10
N GLY A 71 7.03 -17.67 64.45
CA GLY A 71 8.41 -17.59 63.97
C GLY A 71 8.69 -18.32 62.66
N GLU A 72 7.69 -18.98 62.07
CA GLU A 72 7.78 -19.53 60.72
C GLU A 72 7.99 -18.41 59.70
N THR A 73 8.86 -18.65 58.72
CA THR A 73 9.19 -17.70 57.67
C THR A 73 8.83 -18.26 56.32
N GLU A 74 8.29 -17.42 55.45
CA GLU A 74 8.06 -17.78 54.06
C GLU A 74 8.49 -16.65 53.13
N VAL A 75 8.84 -17.04 51.91
CA VAL A 75 9.15 -16.11 50.82
C VAL A 75 7.85 -15.47 50.36
N CYS A 76 7.90 -14.17 50.09
CA CYS A 76 6.78 -13.39 49.58
C CYS A 76 7.28 -12.41 48.52
N GLY A 77 6.37 -11.92 47.67
CA GLY A 77 6.74 -11.16 46.47
C GLY A 77 7.11 -12.08 45.30
N THR A 78 7.63 -11.48 44.23
CA THR A 78 8.04 -12.16 42.99
C THR A 78 9.50 -11.83 42.67
N ASP A 79 10.15 -12.68 41.88
CA ASP A 79 11.50 -12.51 41.33
C ASP A 79 11.49 -12.24 39.81
N VAL A 80 10.37 -11.71 39.33
CA VAL A 80 10.12 -11.30 37.94
C VAL A 80 10.42 -9.81 37.80
N GLY A 81 11.01 -9.41 36.68
CA GLY A 81 11.34 -8.01 36.40
C GLY A 81 12.25 -7.36 37.44
N GLU A 82 11.89 -6.14 37.84
CA GLU A 82 12.58 -5.37 38.87
C GLU A 82 12.15 -5.75 40.31
N CYS A 83 11.16 -6.63 40.46
CA CYS A 83 10.75 -7.12 41.76
C CYS A 83 11.81 -8.05 42.38
N SER A 84 11.86 -8.01 43.70
CA SER A 84 12.70 -8.90 44.49
C SER A 84 11.87 -9.51 45.60
N PRO A 85 12.01 -10.82 45.84
CA PRO A 85 11.26 -11.48 46.90
C PRO A 85 11.82 -11.10 48.28
N GLY A 86 10.92 -10.93 49.24
CA GLY A 86 11.23 -10.71 50.64
C GLY A 86 10.89 -11.93 51.49
N VAL A 87 10.93 -11.73 52.81
CA VAL A 87 10.53 -12.74 53.78
C VAL A 87 9.48 -12.15 54.71
N ARG A 88 8.37 -12.86 54.89
CA ARG A 88 7.39 -12.56 55.93
C ARG A 88 7.47 -13.58 57.06
N THR A 89 7.34 -13.10 58.29
CA THR A 89 7.41 -13.91 59.50
C THR A 89 6.03 -14.02 60.13
N CYS A 90 5.67 -15.21 60.57
CA CYS A 90 4.41 -15.47 61.26
C CYS A 90 4.47 -14.94 62.69
N HIS A 91 3.48 -14.12 63.06
CA HIS A 91 3.27 -13.66 64.43
C HIS A 91 1.79 -13.78 64.81
N ASN A 92 1.50 -14.40 65.95
CA ASN A 92 0.14 -14.68 66.44
C ASN A 92 -0.73 -15.42 65.41
N GLY A 93 -0.10 -16.31 64.64
CA GLY A 93 -0.78 -17.12 63.64
C GLY A 93 -1.15 -16.37 62.36
N VAL A 94 -0.58 -15.20 62.08
CA VAL A 94 -0.75 -14.48 60.80
C VAL A 94 0.62 -14.04 60.29
N PHE A 95 0.89 -14.20 59.00
CA PHE A 95 2.10 -13.65 58.41
C PHE A 95 2.06 -12.12 58.38
N GLY A 96 3.15 -11.49 58.80
CA GLY A 96 3.32 -10.04 58.75
C GLY A 96 3.59 -9.50 57.34
N PHE A 97 4.04 -8.25 57.28
CA PHE A 97 4.49 -7.63 56.03
C PHE A 97 5.67 -8.39 55.43
N CYS A 98 5.76 -8.36 54.11
CA CYS A 98 6.92 -8.86 53.40
C CYS A 98 8.10 -7.91 53.62
N VAL A 99 9.11 -8.36 54.35
CA VAL A 99 10.29 -7.53 54.63
C VAL A 99 11.36 -7.82 53.60
N GLY A 100 11.88 -6.76 52.98
CA GLY A 100 12.95 -6.84 51.98
C GLY A 100 12.47 -7.09 50.55
N ALA A 101 11.14 -7.15 50.32
CA ALA A 101 10.62 -7.22 48.97
C ALA A 101 10.67 -5.85 48.26
N VAL A 102 10.88 -5.91 46.95
CA VAL A 102 10.52 -4.83 46.02
C VAL A 102 9.19 -5.22 45.41
N GLU A 103 8.17 -4.40 45.68
CA GLU A 103 6.80 -4.64 45.20
C GLU A 103 6.64 -4.06 43.78
N PRO A 104 5.72 -4.59 42.97
CA PRO A 104 5.33 -4.03 41.68
C PRO A 104 5.04 -2.53 41.72
N LEU A 105 5.48 -1.81 40.68
CA LEU A 105 5.18 -0.42 40.42
C LEU A 105 4.39 -0.28 39.10
N ASP A 106 3.84 0.89 38.82
CA ASP A 106 3.28 1.15 37.49
C ASP A 106 4.42 1.13 36.46
N GLU A 107 4.18 0.51 35.30
CA GLU A 107 5.13 0.47 34.19
C GLU A 107 5.63 1.87 33.82
N GLN A 108 6.95 2.00 33.69
CA GLN A 108 7.58 3.18 33.12
C GLN A 108 8.30 2.75 31.85
N CYS A 109 8.19 3.56 30.80
CA CYS A 109 8.86 3.27 29.53
C CYS A 109 10.39 3.42 29.66
N ASN A 110 11.04 2.41 30.23
CA ASN A 110 12.44 2.42 30.67
C ASN A 110 13.18 1.13 30.28
N ALA A 111 12.55 0.25 29.52
CA ALA A 111 13.05 -1.05 29.09
C ALA A 111 13.26 -2.06 30.25
N LEU A 112 12.52 -1.88 31.34
CA LEU A 112 12.44 -2.79 32.48
C LEU A 112 10.98 -3.20 32.69
N ASP A 113 10.79 -4.25 33.48
CA ASP A 113 9.50 -4.79 33.91
C ASP A 113 9.29 -4.29 35.35
N ASP A 114 8.67 -3.12 35.49
CA ASP A 114 8.46 -2.40 36.75
C ASP A 114 7.26 -2.96 37.53
N ASP A 115 6.27 -3.52 36.83
CA ASP A 115 5.06 -4.10 37.40
C ASP A 115 5.16 -5.62 37.68
N CYS A 116 6.24 -6.23 37.21
CA CYS A 116 6.64 -7.60 37.47
C CYS A 116 5.63 -8.63 36.96
N ASP A 117 4.93 -8.33 35.87
CA ASP A 117 4.00 -9.24 35.20
C ASP A 117 4.70 -10.16 34.17
N GLY A 118 5.95 -9.85 33.84
CA GLY A 118 6.81 -10.62 32.93
C GLY A 118 6.87 -10.07 31.50
N ALA A 119 6.19 -8.97 31.20
CA ALA A 119 6.38 -8.16 30.00
C ALA A 119 7.22 -6.91 30.32
N ILE A 120 7.69 -6.22 29.29
CA ILE A 120 8.52 -5.02 29.42
C ILE A 120 7.81 -3.91 28.65
N ASP A 121 7.53 -2.79 29.32
CA ASP A 121 6.92 -1.59 28.74
C ASP A 121 5.59 -1.86 27.98
N GLU A 122 4.83 -2.90 28.34
CA GLU A 122 3.67 -3.38 27.58
C GLU A 122 2.48 -2.41 27.57
N ASP A 123 2.39 -1.55 28.58
CA ASP A 123 1.39 -0.49 28.67
C ASP A 123 1.61 0.66 27.67
N PHE A 124 2.78 0.69 26.99
CA PHE A 124 3.14 1.76 26.05
C PHE A 124 2.91 1.41 24.58
N GLY A 125 2.42 0.21 24.28
CA GLY A 125 2.14 -0.22 22.91
C GLY A 125 3.39 -0.34 22.04
N ILE A 126 4.55 -0.64 22.64
CA ILE A 126 5.84 -0.71 21.94
C ILE A 126 5.78 -1.72 20.79
N GLY A 127 6.29 -1.31 19.62
CA GLY A 127 6.28 -2.11 18.40
C GLY A 127 4.91 -2.24 17.72
N GLN A 128 3.85 -1.64 18.27
CA GLN A 128 2.62 -1.42 17.49
C GLN A 128 2.85 -0.32 16.47
N ALA A 129 2.14 -0.43 15.34
CA ALA A 129 2.10 0.64 14.35
C ALA A 129 1.57 1.91 15.01
N CYS A 130 2.24 3.03 14.77
CA CYS A 130 1.74 4.35 15.11
C CYS A 130 1.69 5.21 13.86
N ASP A 131 0.54 5.28 13.24
CA ASP A 131 0.32 6.30 12.24
C ASP A 131 -0.13 7.58 12.93
N GLY A 132 0.34 8.72 12.43
CA GLY A 132 -0.36 9.97 12.64
C GLY A 132 -1.81 9.89 12.11
N PRO A 133 -2.56 10.99 12.11
CA PRO A 133 -3.87 11.03 11.47
C PRO A 133 -3.74 11.04 9.92
N ASP A 134 -3.21 9.95 9.36
CA ASP A 134 -3.05 9.69 7.92
C ASP A 134 -3.88 8.44 7.58
N SER A 135 -4.18 8.20 6.30
CA SER A 135 -5.18 7.19 5.90
C SER A 135 -4.78 6.44 4.63
N ASP A 136 -3.51 6.13 4.47
CA ASP A 136 -2.99 5.27 3.42
C ASP A 136 -2.10 4.15 3.99
N ALA A 137 -1.69 3.24 3.10
CA ALA A 137 -1.34 1.86 3.43
C ALA A 137 0.13 1.65 3.84
N CYS A 138 0.83 2.68 4.30
CA CYS A 138 2.16 2.55 4.89
C CYS A 138 2.02 1.95 6.31
N LEU A 139 2.90 1.01 6.67
CA LEU A 139 2.96 0.35 7.98
C LEU A 139 4.37 0.49 8.58
N ASP A 140 5.02 1.65 8.41
CA ASP A 140 6.44 1.80 8.72
C ASP A 140 6.70 2.27 10.16
N ASP A 141 5.85 3.14 10.69
CA ASP A 141 6.13 3.76 11.98
C ASP A 141 5.74 2.86 13.17
N VAL A 142 6.67 2.69 14.12
CA VAL A 142 6.48 1.87 15.32
C VAL A 142 6.61 2.69 16.61
N MET A 143 5.76 2.40 17.58
CA MET A 143 5.84 3.05 18.90
C MET A 143 7.10 2.61 19.64
N THR A 144 7.83 3.59 20.18
CA THR A 144 8.94 3.40 21.11
C THR A 144 8.75 4.25 22.36
N CYS A 145 9.57 4.04 23.39
CA CYS A 145 9.61 4.91 24.57
C CYS A 145 10.02 6.36 24.26
N ALA A 146 10.65 6.61 23.11
CA ALA A 146 10.97 7.96 22.64
C ALA A 146 9.81 8.62 21.88
N GLY A 147 8.68 7.92 21.72
CA GLY A 147 7.59 8.29 20.84
C GLY A 147 7.54 7.42 19.59
N CYS A 148 6.67 7.80 18.65
CA CYS A 148 6.59 7.16 17.36
C CYS A 148 7.90 7.35 16.59
N THR A 149 8.45 6.29 16.01
CA THR A 149 9.53 6.44 15.04
C THR A 149 9.01 7.18 13.82
N PHE A 150 9.86 7.95 13.17
CA PHE A 150 9.64 8.36 11.80
C PHE A 150 10.61 7.51 10.99
N GLY A 151 10.09 6.60 10.16
CA GLY A 151 10.89 5.94 9.13
C GLY A 151 11.65 6.98 8.29
N ASP A 152 12.76 6.57 7.67
CA ASP A 152 13.30 7.38 6.58
C ASP A 152 12.34 7.20 5.40
N ASP A 153 11.45 8.17 5.19
CA ASP A 153 10.60 8.23 4.00
C ASP A 153 11.51 8.11 2.77
N LEU A 154 11.31 7.06 1.97
CA LEU A 154 12.15 6.80 0.81
C LEU A 154 11.90 7.86 -0.26
N VAL A 155 12.76 7.92 -1.27
CA VAL A 155 12.50 8.76 -2.46
C VAL A 155 11.36 8.11 -3.24
N GLU A 156 10.38 8.92 -3.69
CA GLU A 156 9.29 8.45 -4.55
C GLU A 156 9.82 7.71 -5.79
N VAL A 157 9.35 6.49 -5.99
CA VAL A 157 9.53 5.75 -7.23
C VAL A 157 8.19 5.69 -7.93
N CYS A 158 8.09 6.29 -9.11
CA CYS A 158 6.87 6.36 -9.93
C CYS A 158 6.36 4.96 -10.34
N ASN A 159 5.70 4.25 -9.41
CA ASN A 159 5.33 2.85 -9.48
C ASN A 159 3.84 2.61 -9.13
N GLY A 160 3.11 3.69 -8.80
CA GLY A 160 1.71 3.65 -8.38
C GLY A 160 1.53 3.29 -6.90
N VAL A 161 2.60 3.38 -6.11
CA VAL A 161 2.62 3.30 -4.65
C VAL A 161 3.23 4.61 -4.15
N ASP A 162 2.70 5.13 -3.04
CA ASP A 162 3.27 6.26 -2.31
C ASP A 162 4.47 5.73 -1.51
N ASP A 163 5.68 5.86 -2.06
CA ASP A 163 6.91 5.27 -1.50
C ASP A 163 7.55 6.17 -0.42
N ASN A 164 7.20 7.45 -0.41
CA ASN A 164 7.62 8.47 0.54
C ASN A 164 6.51 8.91 1.49
N CYS A 165 5.36 8.23 1.42
CA CYS A 165 4.21 8.36 2.30
C CYS A 165 3.78 9.82 2.52
N ASN A 166 3.82 10.66 1.47
CA ASN A 166 3.46 12.07 1.57
C ASN A 166 1.95 12.34 1.35
N GLY A 167 1.17 11.28 1.16
CA GLY A 167 -0.29 11.31 1.01
C GLY A 167 -0.76 11.55 -0.42
N GLU A 168 0.16 11.64 -1.37
CA GLU A 168 -0.11 11.88 -2.77
C GLU A 168 0.74 10.87 -3.59
N VAL A 169 0.08 9.87 -4.16
CA VAL A 169 0.73 8.84 -4.99
C VAL A 169 1.51 9.48 -6.15
N ASP A 170 2.81 9.17 -6.26
CA ASP A 170 3.71 9.58 -7.34
C ASP A 170 3.86 11.13 -7.48
N SER A 171 3.82 11.88 -6.37
CA SER A 171 3.70 13.36 -6.40
C SER A 171 5.00 14.17 -6.43
N ASP A 172 6.13 13.57 -6.03
CA ASP A 172 7.45 14.20 -5.96
C ASP A 172 8.59 13.25 -6.34
N CYS A 173 8.37 12.44 -7.39
CA CYS A 173 9.40 11.65 -8.07
C CYS A 173 10.62 12.53 -8.47
N GLU A 174 11.64 12.62 -7.60
CA GLU A 174 12.88 13.38 -7.88
C GLU A 174 14.00 12.51 -8.51
N VAL A 175 13.74 11.24 -8.84
CA VAL A 175 14.61 10.48 -9.77
C VAL A 175 13.78 9.61 -10.72
N GLY A 176 13.73 10.02 -11.99
CA GLY A 176 13.11 9.28 -13.08
C GLY A 176 11.82 9.94 -13.56
N ASP A 177 11.97 10.95 -14.41
CA ASP A 177 10.91 11.38 -15.33
C ASP A 177 10.19 10.14 -15.87
N CYS A 178 8.89 10.23 -16.16
CA CYS A 178 8.08 9.19 -16.79
C CYS A 178 8.58 8.90 -18.23
N GLU A 179 9.83 8.43 -18.27
CA GLU A 179 10.75 8.26 -19.37
C GLU A 179 11.37 6.84 -19.40
N PRO A 180 10.60 5.76 -19.21
CA PRO A 180 11.18 4.44 -19.31
C PRO A 180 11.66 4.16 -20.73
N THR A 181 12.66 3.30 -20.84
CA THR A 181 13.11 2.76 -22.12
C THR A 181 12.34 1.48 -22.42
N LEU A 182 11.60 1.48 -23.53
CA LEU A 182 10.98 0.27 -24.06
C LEU A 182 12.05 -0.57 -24.75
N LEU A 183 12.09 -1.88 -24.46
CA LEU A 183 12.96 -2.84 -25.12
C LEU A 183 12.10 -3.96 -25.73
N VAL A 184 12.13 -4.10 -27.05
CA VAL A 184 11.48 -5.24 -27.73
C VAL A 184 12.31 -6.50 -27.49
N THR A 185 11.79 -7.46 -26.74
CA THR A 185 12.54 -8.68 -26.35
C THR A 185 12.26 -9.87 -27.26
N GLY A 186 11.08 -9.91 -27.86
CA GLY A 186 10.68 -11.00 -28.73
C GLY A 186 9.70 -10.56 -29.81
N SER A 187 9.77 -11.20 -30.97
CA SER A 187 8.84 -10.96 -32.07
C SER A 187 8.65 -12.29 -32.85
N THR A 188 7.39 -12.64 -33.14
CA THR A 188 6.99 -13.89 -33.79
C THR A 188 6.13 -13.58 -35.02
N PRO A 189 6.68 -13.74 -36.24
CA PRO A 189 5.93 -13.50 -37.46
C PRO A 189 4.95 -14.63 -37.76
N SER A 190 3.85 -14.31 -38.46
CA SER A 190 2.84 -15.28 -38.89
C SER A 190 3.34 -16.26 -39.93
N ASN A 191 4.44 -15.94 -40.62
CA ASN A 191 5.08 -16.83 -41.59
C ASN A 191 6.61 -16.60 -41.64
N PRO A 192 7.44 -17.64 -41.79
CA PRO A 192 8.90 -17.51 -41.97
C PRO A 192 9.33 -16.69 -43.20
N ASN A 193 8.44 -16.52 -44.19
CA ASN A 193 8.68 -15.71 -45.38
C ASN A 193 8.41 -14.22 -45.18
N CYS A 194 7.88 -13.81 -44.03
CA CYS A 194 7.80 -12.39 -43.69
C CYS A 194 9.22 -11.83 -43.53
N LYS A 195 9.52 -10.74 -44.23
CA LYS A 195 10.84 -10.11 -44.31
C LYS A 195 10.68 -8.61 -44.15
N ASP A 196 11.70 -7.98 -43.55
CA ASP A 196 11.84 -6.52 -43.39
C ASP A 196 10.89 -5.91 -42.35
N PHE A 197 11.28 -5.98 -41.07
CA PHE A 197 10.50 -5.42 -39.97
C PHE A 197 11.18 -4.14 -39.48
N PRO A 198 10.48 -2.99 -39.46
CA PRO A 198 11.09 -1.74 -39.00
C PRO A 198 11.29 -1.68 -37.48
N VAL A 199 10.80 -2.69 -36.73
CA VAL A 199 11.02 -2.89 -35.29
C VAL A 199 11.41 -4.36 -35.07
N GLU A 200 12.68 -4.62 -34.73
CA GLU A 200 13.22 -5.96 -34.48
C GLU A 200 13.46 -6.21 -32.99
N ALA A 201 13.62 -7.48 -32.58
CA ALA A 201 14.09 -7.81 -31.24
C ALA A 201 15.43 -7.12 -30.95
N GLY A 202 15.53 -6.47 -29.79
CA GLY A 202 16.63 -5.59 -29.40
C GLY A 202 16.40 -4.11 -29.74
N SER A 203 15.33 -3.76 -30.46
CA SER A 203 14.97 -2.36 -30.68
C SER A 203 14.60 -1.71 -29.35
N THR A 204 15.17 -0.54 -29.10
CA THR A 204 14.89 0.27 -27.92
C THR A 204 14.27 1.60 -28.29
N GLY A 205 13.42 2.15 -27.43
CA GLY A 205 12.92 3.51 -27.56
C GLY A 205 12.45 4.05 -26.22
N SER A 206 12.98 5.19 -25.83
CA SER A 206 12.47 5.91 -24.66
C SER A 206 11.12 6.52 -24.98
N ILE A 207 10.21 6.45 -24.02
CA ILE A 207 9.01 7.26 -24.01
C ILE A 207 9.21 8.45 -23.08
N GLU A 208 8.36 9.46 -23.16
CA GLU A 208 8.24 10.53 -22.17
C GLU A 208 6.74 10.84 -22.08
N TYR A 209 6.19 10.88 -20.86
CA TYR A 209 4.78 11.17 -20.65
C TYR A 209 4.53 11.87 -19.31
N PRO A 210 3.42 12.61 -19.15
CA PRO A 210 3.04 13.15 -17.84
C PRO A 210 2.70 12.00 -16.89
N CYS A 211 3.20 12.02 -15.65
CA CYS A 211 3.02 10.88 -14.73
C CYS A 211 1.56 10.61 -14.34
N ASP A 212 0.71 11.64 -14.30
CA ASP A 212 -0.76 11.50 -14.18
C ASP A 212 -1.43 10.83 -15.40
N GLY A 213 -0.65 10.48 -16.42
CA GLY A 213 -1.12 10.07 -17.73
C GLY A 213 -1.26 11.25 -18.68
N GLY A 214 -1.24 10.94 -19.98
CA GLY A 214 -1.26 11.95 -21.02
C GLY A 214 -0.69 11.44 -22.34
N PRO A 215 -0.54 12.33 -23.33
CA PRO A 215 -0.01 11.97 -24.63
C PRO A 215 1.45 11.53 -24.51
N VAL A 216 1.81 10.49 -25.27
CA VAL A 216 3.14 9.88 -25.28
C VAL A 216 3.62 9.78 -26.72
N THR A 217 4.91 10.00 -26.93
CA THR A 217 5.57 9.66 -28.19
C THR A 217 6.79 8.80 -27.93
N ALA A 218 7.06 7.87 -28.83
CA ALA A 218 8.23 7.01 -28.78
C ALA A 218 8.83 6.88 -30.17
N THR A 219 10.11 6.53 -30.25
CA THR A 219 10.70 6.08 -31.52
C THR A 219 11.44 4.78 -31.28
N LEU A 220 11.00 3.71 -31.95
CA LEU A 220 11.66 2.41 -31.91
C LEU A 220 12.09 2.06 -33.34
N GLY A 221 13.39 1.85 -33.54
CA GLY A 221 13.95 1.66 -34.88
C GLY A 221 13.67 2.87 -35.77
N THR A 222 12.97 2.65 -36.88
CA THR A 222 12.54 3.73 -37.80
C THR A 222 11.09 4.15 -37.61
N VAL A 223 10.37 3.52 -36.67
CA VAL A 223 8.94 3.78 -36.46
C VAL A 223 8.78 4.82 -35.35
N GLN A 224 8.08 5.90 -35.70
CA GLN A 224 7.59 6.86 -34.72
C GLN A 224 6.22 6.39 -34.22
N PHE A 225 6.10 6.28 -32.91
CA PHE A 225 4.88 5.93 -32.21
C PHE A 225 4.28 7.16 -31.55
N THR A 226 2.96 7.21 -31.54
CA THR A 226 2.16 8.21 -30.83
C THR A 226 1.02 7.53 -30.11
N GLY A 227 0.64 8.04 -28.95
CA GLY A 227 -0.50 7.52 -28.21
C GLY A 227 -0.63 8.20 -26.86
N ASP A 228 -1.03 7.45 -25.85
CA ASP A 228 -1.30 7.99 -24.53
C ASP A 228 -1.13 6.94 -23.41
N VAL A 229 -0.96 7.45 -22.20
CA VAL A 229 -1.05 6.69 -20.94
C VAL A 229 -2.31 7.14 -20.22
N GLN A 230 -3.16 6.18 -19.84
CA GLN A 230 -4.35 6.43 -19.03
C GLN A 230 -4.38 5.46 -17.85
N ASN A 231 -4.37 5.98 -16.63
CA ASN A 231 -4.37 5.19 -15.40
C ASN A 231 -3.31 4.06 -15.43
N GLY A 232 -2.07 4.37 -15.83
CA GLY A 232 -0.99 3.39 -15.93
C GLY A 232 -1.03 2.45 -17.15
N PHE A 233 -2.08 2.50 -18.00
CA PHE A 233 -2.14 1.74 -19.24
C PHE A 233 -1.56 2.54 -20.40
N LEU A 234 -0.49 2.05 -21.01
CA LEU A 234 0.12 2.60 -22.22
C LEU A 234 -0.57 2.03 -23.47
N SER A 235 -0.89 2.92 -24.41
CA SER A 235 -1.37 2.56 -25.75
C SER A 235 -0.65 3.41 -26.80
N LEU A 236 0.17 2.78 -27.64
CA LEU A 236 0.92 3.43 -28.70
C LEU A 236 0.57 2.86 -30.07
N GLU A 237 0.47 3.71 -31.08
CA GLU A 237 0.32 3.35 -32.49
C GLU A 237 1.43 3.97 -33.33
N GLY A 238 2.01 3.18 -34.23
CA GLY A 238 2.96 3.63 -35.25
C GLY A 238 2.49 3.19 -36.63
N ILE A 239 2.51 4.09 -37.61
CA ILE A 239 2.13 3.81 -38.99
C ILE A 239 3.24 4.24 -39.94
N VAL A 240 3.67 3.35 -40.83
CA VAL A 240 4.67 3.65 -41.85
C VAL A 240 4.17 3.21 -43.22
N ASP A 241 4.19 4.12 -44.19
CA ASP A 241 3.95 3.81 -45.60
C ASP A 241 5.30 3.65 -46.31
N LEU A 242 5.52 2.51 -46.96
CA LEU A 242 6.80 2.16 -47.59
C LEU A 242 6.59 1.45 -48.94
N VAL A 243 7.66 1.40 -49.73
CA VAL A 243 7.70 0.58 -50.95
C VAL A 243 8.47 -0.68 -50.63
N GLY A 244 7.80 -1.83 -50.72
CA GLY A 244 8.38 -3.12 -50.41
C GLY A 244 9.42 -3.57 -51.45
N PRO A 245 10.23 -4.60 -51.15
CA PRO A 245 11.18 -5.18 -52.10
C PRO A 245 10.54 -5.76 -53.36
N ASP A 246 9.25 -6.08 -53.28
CA ASP A 246 8.39 -6.51 -54.40
C ASP A 246 7.95 -5.34 -55.30
N GLY A 247 8.29 -4.10 -54.93
CA GLY A 247 7.93 -2.88 -55.64
C GLY A 247 6.50 -2.39 -55.36
N CYS A 248 5.80 -3.00 -54.40
CA CYS A 248 4.43 -2.63 -54.05
C CYS A 248 4.39 -1.64 -52.89
N ASN A 249 3.34 -0.82 -52.85
CA ASN A 249 3.13 0.14 -51.76
C ASN A 249 2.44 -0.54 -50.59
N TRP A 250 3.09 -0.53 -49.44
CA TRP A 250 2.63 -1.17 -48.21
C TRP A 250 2.44 -0.13 -47.11
N ARG A 251 1.43 -0.35 -46.27
CA ARG A 251 1.28 0.30 -44.97
C ARG A 251 1.54 -0.71 -43.88
N THR A 252 2.44 -0.39 -42.97
CA THR A 252 2.64 -1.14 -41.74
C THR A 252 1.96 -0.43 -40.58
N ILE A 253 1.32 -1.19 -39.71
CA ILE A 253 0.63 -0.71 -38.52
C ILE A 253 1.21 -1.47 -37.32
N HIS A 254 1.66 -0.71 -36.34
CA HIS A 254 2.33 -1.19 -35.14
C HIS A 254 1.55 -0.74 -33.92
N HIS A 255 1.38 -1.63 -32.94
CA HIS A 255 0.81 -1.28 -31.64
C HIS A 255 1.70 -1.78 -30.50
N ILE A 256 1.87 -0.94 -29.48
CA ILE A 256 2.47 -1.33 -28.19
C ILE A 256 1.47 -0.99 -27.10
N ASN A 257 0.97 -2.00 -26.38
CA ASN A 257 -0.05 -1.82 -25.36
C ASN A 257 0.25 -2.63 -24.11
N GLY A 258 -0.07 -2.09 -22.94
CA GLY A 258 0.02 -2.82 -21.68
C GLY A 258 0.03 -1.90 -20.47
N PHE A 259 0.08 -2.52 -19.28
CA PHE A 259 0.11 -1.79 -18.01
C PHE A 259 1.56 -1.55 -17.59
N ILE A 260 1.96 -0.29 -17.44
CA ILE A 260 3.35 0.11 -17.18
C ILE A 260 3.90 -0.51 -15.87
N PRO A 261 3.17 -0.47 -14.74
CA PRO A 261 3.64 -1.10 -13.49
C PRO A 261 3.90 -2.60 -13.58
N ASN A 262 3.32 -3.31 -14.57
CA ASN A 262 3.61 -4.74 -14.75
C ASN A 262 5.01 -5.00 -15.33
N GLY A 263 5.70 -3.96 -15.82
CA GLY A 263 7.03 -4.06 -16.40
C GLY A 263 7.09 -4.73 -17.78
N ALA A 264 5.95 -5.19 -18.32
CA ALA A 264 5.85 -5.91 -19.58
C ALA A 264 4.64 -5.43 -20.40
N LEU A 265 4.86 -5.27 -21.70
CA LEU A 265 3.90 -4.79 -22.68
C LEU A 265 3.84 -5.76 -23.86
N SER A 266 2.73 -5.70 -24.59
CA SER A 266 2.52 -6.46 -25.82
C SER A 266 2.82 -5.60 -27.05
N TYR A 267 3.48 -6.20 -28.04
CA TYR A 267 3.69 -5.61 -29.36
C TYR A 267 2.91 -6.38 -30.43
N SER A 268 2.34 -5.66 -31.39
CA SER A 268 1.71 -6.27 -32.56
C SER A 268 1.98 -5.47 -33.84
N TYR A 269 2.01 -6.19 -34.96
CA TYR A 269 2.35 -5.69 -36.28
C TYR A 269 1.40 -6.26 -37.33
N SER A 270 1.01 -5.43 -38.30
CA SER A 270 0.23 -5.87 -39.47
C SER A 270 0.52 -5.05 -40.73
N GLU A 271 0.39 -5.68 -41.89
CA GLU A 271 0.58 -5.07 -43.21
C GLU A 271 -0.73 -4.93 -43.99
N VAL A 272 -0.83 -3.83 -44.74
CA VAL A 272 -1.92 -3.54 -45.66
C VAL A 272 -1.34 -3.14 -47.02
N LEU A 273 -1.72 -3.86 -48.07
CA LEU A 273 -1.37 -3.52 -49.46
C LEU A 273 -2.18 -2.30 -49.93
N LEU A 274 -1.49 -1.22 -50.28
CA LEU A 274 -2.12 0.03 -50.71
C LEU A 274 -2.42 0.07 -52.22
N ASP A 275 -1.73 -0.75 -53.02
CA ASP A 275 -1.93 -0.76 -54.48
C ASP A 275 -3.27 -1.37 -54.87
N GLN A 276 -4.08 -0.61 -55.60
CA GLN A 276 -5.40 -1.02 -56.06
C GLN A 276 -5.53 -0.82 -57.58
N PRO A 277 -5.84 -1.88 -58.37
CA PRO A 277 -6.02 -3.27 -57.94
C PRO A 277 -4.70 -3.94 -57.54
N PRO A 278 -4.73 -4.94 -56.63
CA PRO A 278 -3.52 -5.57 -56.12
C PRO A 278 -2.75 -6.27 -57.25
N PRO A 279 -1.50 -5.86 -57.52
CA PRO A 279 -0.66 -6.53 -58.52
C PRO A 279 -0.36 -7.98 -58.14
N ILE A 280 -0.30 -8.87 -59.13
CA ILE A 280 -0.09 -10.32 -58.91
C ILE A 280 1.33 -10.69 -58.41
N PHE A 281 2.26 -9.74 -58.45
CA PHE A 281 3.65 -9.93 -58.01
C PHE A 281 3.90 -9.41 -56.60
N CYS A 282 2.93 -8.72 -55.99
CA CYS A 282 3.04 -8.30 -54.60
C CYS A 282 3.02 -9.52 -53.69
N TRP A 283 3.77 -9.44 -52.60
CA TRP A 283 3.75 -10.47 -51.57
C TRP A 283 2.40 -10.48 -50.83
N SER A 284 2.20 -11.52 -50.01
CA SER A 284 1.04 -11.58 -49.12
C SER A 284 1.32 -10.75 -47.86
N PRO A 285 0.31 -10.09 -47.27
CA PRO A 285 0.49 -9.33 -46.03
C PRO A 285 0.93 -10.22 -44.87
N CYS A 286 1.81 -9.68 -44.06
CA CYS A 286 2.34 -10.29 -42.85
C CYS A 286 1.75 -9.68 -41.57
N THR A 287 1.82 -10.46 -40.50
CA THR A 287 1.50 -10.02 -39.14
C THR A 287 2.53 -10.58 -38.17
N GLU A 288 2.71 -9.93 -37.03
CA GLU A 288 3.63 -10.38 -36.00
C GLU A 288 3.12 -9.97 -34.61
N THR A 289 3.48 -10.76 -33.61
CA THR A 289 3.23 -10.47 -32.18
C THR A 289 4.53 -10.58 -31.41
N GLY A 290 4.72 -9.73 -30.40
CA GLY A 290 5.94 -9.69 -29.62
C GLY A 290 5.73 -9.20 -28.21
N ASP A 291 6.83 -9.22 -27.45
CA ASP A 291 6.90 -8.78 -26.07
C ASP A 291 7.85 -7.57 -25.97
N VAL A 292 7.50 -6.62 -25.11
CA VAL A 292 8.27 -5.40 -24.86
C VAL A 292 8.44 -5.23 -23.36
N ASP A 293 9.69 -5.22 -22.92
CA ASP A 293 10.04 -4.96 -21.53
C ASP A 293 10.18 -3.47 -21.28
N ILE A 294 9.84 -3.04 -20.08
CA ILE A 294 10.02 -1.66 -19.61
C ILE A 294 11.29 -1.62 -18.77
N GLN A 295 12.26 -0.81 -19.20
CA GLN A 295 13.51 -0.61 -18.49
C GLN A 295 13.56 0.80 -17.89
N TRP A 296 13.55 0.84 -16.56
CA TRP A 296 13.80 2.06 -15.80
C TRP A 296 15.31 2.26 -15.67
N LEU A 297 15.79 3.49 -15.89
CA LEU A 297 17.17 3.83 -15.60
C LEU A 297 17.35 3.78 -14.09
N LEU A 298 17.85 2.66 -13.57
CA LEU A 298 18.40 2.62 -12.22
C LEU A 298 19.66 3.50 -12.23
N GLU A 299 19.54 4.75 -11.76
CA GLU A 299 20.72 5.54 -11.46
C GLU A 299 21.56 4.78 -10.42
N ARG A 300 22.87 4.75 -10.69
CA ARG A 300 23.86 3.92 -10.04
C ARG A 300 24.54 4.64 -8.90
#